data_AF-A0AAE6YKN6-F1
#
_entry.id   AF-A0AAE6YKN6-F1
#
_cell.length_a   1.000
_cell.length_b   1.000
_cell.length_c   1.000
_cell.angle_alpha   90.00
_cell.angle_beta   90.00
_cell.angle_gamma   90.00
#
_symmetry.space_group_name_H-M   'P 1'
#
loop_
_entity.id
_entity.type
_entity.pdbx_description
1 polymer ?
#
loop_
_entity_poly.entity_id
_entity_poly.type
_entity_poly.pdbx_seq_one_letter_code
_entity_poly.pdbx_strand_id
1 'polypeptide(L)' 'MKIGIRKPSIKKSIKARTTGKIKRKVKNAIIPGYGQKGIGFIKSPTKSIKNKIYKKTTFSFWDLFK' A
#
# COMPACT_ATOMS: atom_id res chain seq x y z
N MET A 1 19.08 -2.26 1.83
CA MET A 1 18.89 -3.04 3.08
C MET A 1 17.59 -2.60 3.75
N LYS A 2 16.81 -3.54 4.31
CA LYS A 2 15.60 -3.23 5.10
C LYS A 2 16.00 -3.24 6.57
N ILE A 3 15.72 -2.16 7.29
CA ILE A 3 16.29 -1.88 8.61
C ILE A 3 15.24 -2.06 9.71
N GLY A 4 13.95 -1.78 9.44
CA GLY A 4 12.90 -1.77 10.47
C GLY A 4 11.65 -2.59 10.16
N ILE A 5 11.05 -3.17 11.21
CA ILE A 5 9.76 -3.87 11.16
C ILE A 5 8.61 -2.86 11.08
N ARG A 6 7.68 -3.06 10.14
CA ARG A 6 6.42 -2.30 10.11
C ARG A 6 5.50 -2.78 11.24
N LYS A 7 4.90 -1.83 11.98
CA LYS A 7 3.90 -2.12 13.02
C LYS A 7 2.77 -3.00 12.45
N PRO A 8 2.60 -4.25 12.93
CA PRO A 8 1.52 -5.10 12.49
C PRO A 8 0.17 -4.56 12.99
N SER A 9 -0.89 -4.78 12.22
CA SER A 9 -2.26 -4.44 12.63
C SER A 9 -3.24 -5.46 12.07
N ILE A 10 -3.71 -6.36 12.94
CA ILE A 10 -4.55 -7.52 12.56
C ILE A 10 -5.89 -7.04 11.97
N LYS A 11 -6.58 -6.13 12.66
CA LYS A 11 -7.86 -5.55 12.19
C LYS A 11 -7.75 -4.91 10.80
N LYS A 12 -6.69 -4.14 10.56
CA LYS A 12 -6.47 -3.48 9.25
C LYS A 12 -6.11 -4.50 8.18
N SER A 13 -5.31 -5.53 8.50
CA SER A 13 -4.95 -6.61 7.59
C SER A 13 -6.20 -7.35 7.10
N ILE A 14 -7.08 -7.77 8.02
CA ILE A 14 -8.34 -8.47 7.68
C ILE A 14 -9.25 -7.57 6.83
N LYS A 15 -9.46 -6.32 7.26
CA LYS A 15 -10.29 -5.35 6.52
C LYS A 15 -9.78 -5.08 5.11
N ALA A 16 -8.47 -5.02 4.92
CA ALA A 16 -7.84 -4.83 3.61
C ALA A 16 -8.08 -6.02 2.67
N ARG A 17 -8.19 -7.24 3.20
CA ARG A 17 -8.45 -8.48 2.44
C ARG A 17 -9.94 -8.68 2.12
N THR A 18 -10.85 -8.20 2.98
CA THR A 18 -12.31 -8.32 2.81
C THR A 18 -12.91 -7.08 2.14
N THR A 19 -13.57 -6.21 2.91
CA THR A 19 -14.34 -5.06 2.42
C THR A 19 -13.49 -4.07 1.62
N GLY A 20 -12.23 -3.84 2.02
CA GLY A 20 -11.32 -2.95 1.31
C GLY A 20 -10.95 -3.45 -0.09
N LYS A 21 -10.84 -4.77 -0.27
CA LYS A 21 -10.54 -5.39 -1.57
C LYS A 21 -11.69 -5.16 -2.55
N ILE A 22 -12.92 -5.38 -2.10
CA ILE A 22 -14.13 -5.20 -2.92
C ILE A 22 -14.26 -3.73 -3.35
N LYS A 23 -14.15 -2.79 -2.39
CA LYS A 23 -14.22 -1.35 -2.70
C LYS A 23 -13.16 -0.90 -3.70
N ARG A 24 -11.94 -1.44 -3.64
CA ARG A 24 -10.88 -1.13 -4.61
C ARG A 24 -11.17 -1.68 -6.00
N LYS A 25 -11.72 -2.89 -6.10
CA LYS A 25 -12.13 -3.46 -7.40
C LYS A 25 -13.16 -2.59 -8.09
N VAL A 26 -14.19 -2.17 -7.36
CA VAL A 26 -15.24 -1.27 -7.88
C VAL A 26 -14.62 0.06 -8.36
N LYS A 27 -13.74 0.67 -7.55
CA LYS A 27 -13.06 1.92 -7.95
C LYS A 27 -12.16 1.77 -9.17
N ASN A 28 -11.43 0.65 -9.28
CA ASN A 28 -10.62 0.36 -10.47
C ASN A 28 -11.49 0.25 -11.74
N ALA A 29 -12.72 -0.27 -11.62
CA ALA A 29 -13.62 -0.46 -12.76
C ALA A 29 -14.30 0.84 -13.21
N ILE A 30 -14.59 1.75 -12.28
CA ILE A 30 -15.38 2.97 -12.56
C ILE A 30 -14.49 4.18 -12.85
N ILE A 31 -13.34 4.31 -12.16
CA ILE A 31 -12.53 5.52 -12.21
C ILE A 31 -11.36 5.33 -13.19
N PRO A 32 -11.32 6.05 -14.32
CA PRO A 32 -10.18 6.00 -15.23
C PRO A 32 -8.93 6.50 -14.50
N GLY A 33 -7.82 5.79 -14.65
CA GLY A 33 -6.56 6.13 -13.97
C GLY A 33 -6.47 5.67 -12.51
N TYR A 34 -7.49 5.09 -11.89
CA TYR A 34 -7.37 4.62 -10.50
C TYR A 34 -6.47 3.38 -10.41
N GLY A 35 -5.39 3.48 -9.63
CA GLY A 35 -4.45 2.38 -9.40
C GLY A 35 -3.41 2.15 -10.51
N GLN A 36 -3.38 2.94 -11.59
CA GLN A 36 -2.31 2.82 -12.57
C GLN A 36 -0.99 3.41 -12.04
N LYS A 37 0.12 3.01 -12.65
CA LYS A 37 1.46 3.48 -12.30
C LYS A 37 1.58 4.98 -12.65
N GLY A 38 2.23 5.76 -11.81
CA GLY A 38 2.47 7.20 -12.06
C GLY A 38 1.43 8.17 -11.47
N ILE A 39 0.14 7.78 -11.36
CA ILE A 39 -0.91 8.69 -10.81
C ILE A 39 -0.58 9.23 -9.43
N GLY A 40 0.03 8.42 -8.56
CA GLY A 40 0.42 8.87 -7.21
C GLY A 40 1.50 9.96 -7.21
N PHE A 41 2.36 9.99 -8.22
CA PHE A 41 3.39 11.02 -8.39
C PHE A 41 2.80 12.30 -8.96
N ILE A 42 1.92 12.18 -9.96
CA ILE A 42 1.18 13.32 -10.55
C ILE A 42 0.34 14.02 -9.48
N LYS A 43 -0.37 13.25 -8.64
CA LYS A 43 -1.24 13.82 -7.60
C LYS A 43 -0.48 14.38 -6.39
N SER A 44 0.61 13.71 -5.97
CA SER A 44 1.35 14.10 -4.77
C SER A 44 2.80 13.59 -4.81
N PRO A 45 3.73 14.35 -5.39
CA PRO A 45 5.10 13.89 -5.63
C PRO A 45 5.87 13.64 -4.31
N THR A 46 5.78 14.55 -3.34
CA THR A 46 6.45 14.44 -2.04
C THR A 46 6.04 13.19 -1.26
N LYS A 47 4.74 12.91 -1.21
CA LYS A 47 4.17 11.72 -0.55
C LYS A 47 4.57 10.44 -1.27
N SER A 48 4.60 10.45 -2.59
CA SER A 48 5.02 9.31 -3.40
C SER A 48 6.47 8.92 -3.11
N ILE A 49 7.37 9.91 -3.06
CA ILE A 49 8.78 9.71 -2.73
C ILE A 49 8.95 9.16 -1.31
N LYS A 50 8.33 9.81 -0.31
CA LYS A 50 8.39 9.36 1.10
C LYS A 50 7.91 7.91 1.26
N ASN A 51 6.78 7.56 0.64
CA ASN A 51 6.25 6.19 0.68
C ASN A 51 7.17 5.18 -0.01
N LYS A 52 7.83 5.57 -1.12
CA LYS A 52 8.81 4.74 -1.82
C LYS A 52 10.03 4.45 -0.95
N ILE A 53 10.57 5.48 -0.29
CA ILE A 53 11.68 5.35 0.66
C ILE A 53 11.26 4.45 1.82
N TYR A 54 10.13 4.74 2.47
CA TYR A 54 9.58 3.92 3.56
C TYR A 54 9.43 2.45 3.17
N LYS A 55 8.90 2.16 1.97
CA LYS A 55 8.75 0.78 1.49
C LYS A 55 10.07 0.07 1.24
N LYS A 56 11.11 0.80 0.80
CA LYS A 56 12.46 0.26 0.55
C LYS A 56 13.24 -0.01 1.84
N THR A 57 13.06 0.81 2.87
CA THR A 57 13.83 0.72 4.12
C THR A 57 13.16 -0.14 5.20
N THR A 58 11.91 -0.57 5.02
CA THR A 58 11.16 -1.37 6.02
C THR A 58 10.69 -2.72 5.47
N PHE A 59 10.52 -3.70 6.36
CA PHE A 59 9.97 -5.03 6.04
C PHE A 59 8.67 -5.32 6.82
N SER A 60 7.86 -6.26 6.31
CA SER A 60 6.62 -6.64 6.98
C SER A 60 6.93 -7.61 8.12
N PHE A 61 6.19 -7.52 9.24
CA PHE A 61 6.22 -8.55 10.27
C PHE A 61 5.86 -9.94 9.73
N TRP A 62 4.93 -10.00 8.77
CA TRP A 62 4.52 -11.26 8.13
C TRP A 62 5.61 -11.87 7.23
N ASP A 63 6.64 -11.10 6.83
CA ASP A 63 7.75 -11.64 6.04
C ASP A 63 8.68 -12.52 6.91
N LEU A 64 8.54 -12.48 8.25
CA LEU A 64 9.32 -13.30 9.20
C LEU A 64 8.77 -14.72 9.37
N PHE A 65 7.50 -14.94 9.04
CA PHE A 65 6.80 -16.23 9.18
C PHE A 65 6.51 -16.86 7.82
N LYS A 66 7.22 -16.42 6.79
CA LYS A 66 7.16 -16.95 5.44
C LYS A 66 8.28 -17.97 5.27
#